data_AF-A0A9D6AX76-F1
#
_entry.id   AF-A0A9D6AX76-F1
#
_cell.length_a   1.000
_cell.length_b   1.000
_cell.length_c   1.000
_cell.angle_alpha   90.00
_cell.angle_beta   90.00
_cell.angle_gamma   90.00
#
_symmetry.space_group_name_H-M   'P 1'
#
loop_
_entity.id
_entity.type
_entity.pdbx_description
1 polymer ?
#
loop_
_entity_poly.entity_id
_entity_poly.type
_entity_poly.pdbx_seq_one_letter_code
_entity_poly.pdbx_strand_id
1 'polypeptide(L)'
;MRSARKPQLDLRLAAAKPDAALRWHEGASVLWLGQSLQLAFCSTQTQTCREANILRLLLPKDASPRQIQDCAEAWLRSEAMRYLTQCLHDRMEEKKSALVTRRHSETVEETVGQTMQQMTVSTPLQMAEQHEGALTLPRLVLSFAVRGHWVVLEKNVSKEKSTAPTLRCYWRPIEQAPEIIDAALTQALAPYVHPQPNHSLFAQHA
;
A
#
# COMPACT_ATOMS: atom_id res chain seq x y z
N MET A 1 43.61 39.14 24.57
CA MET A 1 42.15 39.25 24.81
C MET A 1 41.60 37.84 24.98
N ARG A 2 41.25 37.44 26.21
CA ARG A 2 40.73 36.10 26.52
C ARG A 2 39.23 36.08 26.27
N SER A 3 38.80 35.31 25.27
CA SER A 3 37.37 35.15 24.95
C SER A 3 36.68 34.36 26.07
N ALA A 4 35.69 34.99 26.70
CA ALA A 4 34.91 34.39 27.77
C ALA A 4 34.00 33.29 27.19
N ARG A 5 34.28 32.02 27.54
CA ARG A 5 33.37 30.91 27.25
C ARG A 5 32.07 31.14 28.01
N LYS A 6 30.94 31.10 27.31
CA LYS A 6 29.59 31.19 27.89
C LYS A 6 29.32 29.92 28.71
N PRO A 7 29.26 29.98 30.07
CA PRO A 7 29.00 28.79 30.90
C PRO A 7 27.54 28.34 30.83
N GLN A 8 26.65 29.16 30.27
CA GLN A 8 25.20 28.90 30.21
C GLN A 8 24.78 27.86 29.16
N LEU A 9 25.72 27.27 28.40
CA LEU A 9 25.44 26.19 27.46
C LEU A 9 25.72 24.79 28.03
N ASP A 10 26.35 24.67 29.20
CA ASP A 10 26.72 23.37 29.81
C ASP A 10 25.65 22.78 30.74
N LEU A 11 24.47 23.39 30.84
CA LEU A 11 23.38 22.96 31.74
C LEU A 11 22.07 22.64 31.02
N ARG A 12 22.14 22.19 29.77
CA ARG A 12 21.07 21.33 29.24
C ARG A 12 21.40 19.90 29.66
N LEU A 13 20.97 19.54 30.86
CA LEU A 13 20.74 18.14 31.26
C LEU A 13 20.14 17.43 30.05
N ALA A 14 20.94 16.55 29.44
CA ALA A 14 20.45 15.63 28.43
C ALA A 14 19.45 14.74 29.14
N ALA A 15 18.18 15.15 29.16
CA ALA A 15 17.10 14.25 29.49
C ALA A 15 17.24 13.10 28.50
N ALA A 16 17.67 11.93 29.00
CA ALA A 16 17.75 10.73 28.21
C ALA A 16 16.39 10.59 27.52
N LYS A 17 16.40 10.58 26.18
CA LYS A 17 15.17 10.39 25.40
C LYS A 17 14.51 9.14 25.99
N PRO A 18 13.30 9.23 26.56
CA PRO A 18 12.68 8.07 27.19
C PRO A 18 12.66 6.95 26.15
N ASP A 19 13.12 5.77 26.55
CA ASP A 19 13.19 4.62 25.67
C ASP A 19 11.79 4.39 25.09
N ALA A 20 11.67 4.49 23.77
CA ALA A 20 10.40 4.35 23.07
C ALA A 20 9.78 2.96 23.31
N ALA A 21 10.59 1.97 23.72
CA ALA A 21 10.12 0.65 24.12
C ALA A 21 9.28 0.69 25.41
N LEU A 22 9.50 1.65 26.32
CA LEU A 22 8.80 1.71 27.62
C LEU A 22 7.28 1.93 27.51
N ARG A 23 6.79 2.40 26.36
CA ARG A 23 5.33 2.50 26.10
C ARG A 23 4.68 1.13 25.89
N TRP A 24 5.46 0.08 25.68
CA TRP A 24 4.99 -1.27 25.39
C TRP A 24 4.93 -2.07 26.69
N HIS A 25 3.72 -2.31 27.17
CA HIS A 25 3.44 -3.10 28.37
C HIS A 25 2.06 -3.75 28.26
N GLU A 26 1.73 -4.66 29.18
CA GLU A 26 0.38 -5.22 29.26
C GLU A 26 -0.66 -4.11 29.52
N GLY A 27 -1.77 -4.14 28.78
CA GLY A 27 -2.80 -3.12 28.78
C GLY A 27 -2.47 -1.87 27.93
N ALA A 28 -1.25 -1.75 27.39
CA ALA A 28 -0.91 -0.66 26.49
C ALA A 28 -1.80 -0.71 25.24
N SER A 29 -2.07 0.46 24.66
CA SER A 29 -2.94 0.60 23.48
C SER A 29 -2.14 0.97 22.24
N VAL A 30 -2.42 0.30 21.12
CA VAL A 30 -1.86 0.60 19.80
C VAL A 30 -2.97 0.86 18.80
N LEU A 31 -2.73 1.71 17.81
CA LEU A 31 -3.70 1.99 16.77
C LEU A 31 -3.62 0.94 15.66
N TRP A 32 -4.78 0.42 15.26
CA TRP A 32 -4.95 -0.51 14.16
C TRP A 32 -6.26 -0.19 13.42
N LEU A 33 -6.14 0.16 12.14
CA LEU A 33 -7.27 0.54 11.28
C LEU A 33 -8.15 1.63 11.92
N GLY A 34 -7.52 2.62 12.55
CA GLY A 34 -8.21 3.69 13.29
C GLY A 34 -8.86 3.27 14.61
N GLN A 35 -8.75 2.00 15.00
CA GLN A 35 -9.25 1.48 16.27
C GLN A 35 -8.12 1.27 17.28
N SER A 36 -8.43 1.36 18.57
CA SER A 36 -7.48 1.07 19.64
C SER A 36 -7.47 -0.44 19.94
N LEU A 37 -6.29 -1.07 19.84
CA LEU A 37 -6.05 -2.43 20.28
C LEU A 37 -5.26 -2.42 21.59
N GLN A 38 -5.82 -3.08 22.61
CA GLN A 38 -5.12 -3.30 23.87
C GLN A 38 -4.24 -4.55 23.79
N LEU A 39 -3.02 -4.45 24.29
CA LEU A 39 -2.09 -5.58 24.38
C LEU A 39 -2.42 -6.40 25.62
N ALA A 40 -2.61 -7.71 25.47
CA ALA A 40 -2.83 -8.62 26.58
C ALA A 40 -1.94 -9.85 26.44
N PHE A 41 -1.42 -10.37 27.54
CA PHE A 41 -0.67 -11.62 27.48
C PHE A 41 -1.62 -12.80 27.47
N CYS A 42 -1.25 -13.83 26.72
CA CYS A 42 -1.99 -15.07 26.68
C CYS A 42 -1.04 -16.25 26.75
N SER A 43 -1.26 -17.12 27.74
CA SER A 43 -0.53 -18.38 27.89
C SER A 43 -1.30 -19.59 27.37
N THR A 44 -2.57 -19.41 26.98
CA THR A 44 -3.47 -20.50 26.58
C THR A 44 -3.61 -20.64 25.07
N GLN A 45 -3.17 -19.66 24.30
CA GLN A 45 -3.22 -19.70 22.84
C GLN A 45 -1.95 -20.27 22.22
N THR A 46 -2.10 -20.82 21.02
CA THR A 46 -1.00 -21.37 20.21
C THR A 46 -0.32 -20.32 19.35
N GLN A 47 -0.96 -19.17 19.12
CA GLN A 47 -0.43 -18.09 18.30
C GLN A 47 -0.93 -16.73 18.78
N THR A 48 -0.16 -15.68 18.49
CA THR A 48 -0.59 -14.29 18.69
C THR A 48 -1.79 -14.00 17.79
N CYS A 49 -2.90 -13.55 18.36
CA CYS A 49 -4.11 -13.26 17.60
C CYS A 49 -4.87 -12.05 18.14
N ARG A 50 -5.76 -11.49 17.32
CA ARG A 50 -6.66 -10.42 17.73
C ARG A 50 -8.05 -10.97 18.03
N GLU A 51 -8.54 -10.68 19.22
CA GLU A 51 -9.92 -10.89 19.63
C GLU A 51 -10.59 -9.52 19.82
N ALA A 52 -11.48 -9.15 18.90
CA ALA A 52 -12.10 -7.83 18.86
C ALA A 52 -11.05 -6.69 18.96
N ASN A 53 -10.98 -6.03 20.11
CA ASN A 53 -10.07 -4.90 20.39
C ASN A 53 -8.88 -5.29 21.28
N ILE A 54 -8.60 -6.57 21.43
CA ILE A 54 -7.49 -7.09 22.24
C ILE A 54 -6.54 -7.87 21.34
N LEU A 55 -5.27 -7.48 21.33
CA LEU A 55 -4.18 -8.23 20.73
C LEU A 55 -3.56 -9.13 21.80
N ARG A 56 -3.83 -10.44 21.71
CA ARG A 56 -3.28 -11.45 22.60
C ARG A 56 -1.89 -11.84 22.12
N LEU A 57 -0.87 -11.45 22.88
CA LEU A 57 0.53 -11.76 22.61
C LEU A 57 0.91 -13.08 23.28
N LEU A 58 1.52 -13.98 22.51
CA LEU A 58 2.10 -15.21 23.03
C LEU A 58 3.45 -14.92 23.69
N LEU A 59 3.39 -14.31 24.87
CA LEU A 59 4.55 -13.90 25.66
C LEU A 59 4.35 -14.32 27.11
N PRO A 60 5.44 -14.66 27.82
CA PRO A 60 5.37 -14.88 29.26
C PRO A 60 5.08 -13.56 29.98
N LYS A 61 4.55 -13.63 31.21
CA LYS A 61 4.10 -12.44 31.96
C LYS A 61 5.24 -11.48 32.34
N ASP A 62 6.48 -11.97 32.33
CA ASP A 62 7.72 -11.25 32.61
C ASP A 62 8.43 -10.77 31.33
N ALA A 63 7.75 -10.81 30.17
CA ALA A 63 8.32 -10.32 28.92
C ALA A 63 8.76 -8.86 29.03
N SER A 64 9.95 -8.57 28.53
CA SER A 64 10.49 -7.21 28.49
C SER A 64 9.67 -6.31 27.53
N PRO A 65 9.62 -4.99 27.75
CA PRO A 65 8.95 -4.05 26.84
C PRO A 65 9.39 -4.19 25.38
N ARG A 66 10.67 -4.54 25.15
CA ARG A 66 11.21 -4.79 23.82
C ARG A 66 10.61 -6.04 23.17
N GLN A 67 10.48 -7.14 23.91
CA GLN A 67 9.83 -8.36 23.40
C GLN A 67 8.35 -8.14 23.09
N ILE A 68 7.66 -7.35 23.93
CA ILE A 68 6.26 -6.95 23.70
C ILE A 68 6.16 -6.16 22.40
N GLN A 69 7.03 -5.16 22.22
CA GLN A 69 7.11 -4.39 20.98
C GLN A 69 7.35 -5.27 19.76
N ASP A 70 8.41 -6.08 19.78
CA ASP A 70 8.80 -6.88 18.62
C ASP A 70 7.69 -7.90 18.25
N CYS A 71 7.02 -8.50 19.24
CA CYS A 71 5.90 -9.42 19.02
C CYS A 71 4.67 -8.71 18.44
N ALA A 72 4.29 -7.56 19.00
CA ALA A 72 3.16 -6.78 18.53
C ALA A 72 3.41 -6.22 17.12
N GLU A 73 4.61 -5.70 16.84
CA GLU A 73 5.00 -5.22 15.51
C GLU A 73 5.04 -6.34 14.47
N ALA A 74 5.50 -7.54 14.84
CA ALA A 74 5.48 -8.71 13.95
C ALA A 74 4.05 -9.13 13.58
N TRP A 75 3.12 -9.12 14.54
CA TRP A 75 1.71 -9.40 14.28
C TRP A 75 1.08 -8.32 13.39
N LEU A 76 1.23 -7.05 13.78
CA LEU A 76 0.74 -5.89 13.02
C LEU A 76 1.28 -5.89 11.59
N ARG A 77 2.54 -6.27 11.38
CA ARG A 77 3.14 -6.42 10.04
C ARG A 77 2.45 -7.49 9.21
N SER A 78 2.23 -8.66 9.80
CA SER A 78 1.62 -9.79 9.11
C SER A 78 0.18 -9.46 8.72
N GLU A 79 -0.56 -8.85 9.64
CA GLU A 79 -1.94 -8.47 9.41
C GLU A 79 -2.07 -7.30 8.42
N ALA A 80 -1.14 -6.34 8.46
CA ALA A 80 -1.05 -5.25 7.50
C ALA A 80 -0.83 -5.76 6.08
N MET A 81 0.11 -6.70 5.89
CA MET A 81 0.34 -7.33 4.59
C MET A 81 -0.93 -7.99 4.10
N ARG A 82 -1.58 -8.80 4.94
CA ARG A 82 -2.80 -9.52 4.60
C ARG A 82 -3.91 -8.57 4.17
N TYR A 83 -4.18 -7.53 4.96
CA TYR A 83 -5.21 -6.53 4.70
C TYR A 83 -4.93 -5.77 3.39
N LEU A 84 -3.73 -5.22 3.23
CA LEU A 84 -3.38 -4.44 2.05
C LEU A 84 -3.38 -5.29 0.77
N THR A 85 -2.90 -6.54 0.83
CA THR A 85 -2.98 -7.47 -0.30
C THR A 85 -4.44 -7.72 -0.70
N GLN A 86 -5.35 -7.90 0.26
CA GLN A 86 -6.78 -8.06 -0.03
C GLN A 86 -7.35 -6.80 -0.69
N CYS A 87 -7.10 -5.61 -0.12
CA CYS A 87 -7.56 -4.35 -0.68
C CYS A 87 -7.08 -4.12 -2.12
N LEU A 88 -5.85 -4.55 -2.43
CA LEU A 88 -5.31 -4.50 -3.78
C LEU A 88 -6.05 -5.47 -4.70
N HIS A 89 -6.24 -6.71 -4.27
CA HIS A 89 -6.95 -7.71 -5.06
C HIS A 89 -8.35 -7.24 -5.45
N ASP A 90 -9.13 -6.77 -4.47
CA ASP A 90 -10.51 -6.31 -4.68
C ASP A 90 -10.58 -5.16 -5.68
N ARG A 91 -9.64 -4.21 -5.59
CA ARG A 91 -9.53 -3.09 -6.54
C ARG A 91 -9.19 -3.54 -7.95
N MET A 92 -8.21 -4.44 -8.09
CA MET A 92 -7.81 -4.90 -9.41
C MET A 92 -8.96 -5.67 -10.07
N GLU A 93 -9.75 -6.42 -9.29
CA GLU A 93 -10.91 -7.16 -9.78
C GLU A 93 -12.08 -6.26 -10.17
N GLU A 94 -12.39 -5.24 -9.37
CA GLU A 94 -13.38 -4.21 -9.70
C GLU A 94 -13.02 -3.51 -11.02
N LYS A 95 -11.75 -3.13 -11.20
CA LYS A 95 -11.30 -2.44 -12.42
C LYS A 95 -11.29 -3.34 -13.65
N LYS A 96 -10.89 -4.61 -13.52
CA LYS A 96 -11.03 -5.59 -14.61
C LYS A 96 -12.48 -5.70 -15.04
N SER A 97 -13.40 -5.85 -14.09
CA SER A 97 -14.84 -5.94 -14.35
C SER A 97 -15.37 -4.70 -15.07
N ALA A 98 -14.98 -3.50 -14.63
CA ALA A 98 -15.38 -2.24 -15.28
C ALA A 98 -14.86 -2.10 -16.72
N LEU A 99 -13.64 -2.58 -17.01
CA LEU A 99 -13.07 -2.59 -18.36
C LEU A 99 -13.81 -3.55 -19.29
N VAL A 100 -14.21 -4.73 -18.78
CA VAL A 100 -15.01 -5.69 -19.55
C VAL A 100 -16.37 -5.10 -19.90
N THR A 101 -17.05 -4.44 -18.96
CA THR A 101 -18.38 -3.85 -19.21
C THR A 101 -18.35 -2.73 -20.26
N ARG A 102 -17.34 -1.85 -20.25
CA ARG A 102 -17.22 -0.76 -21.25
C ARG A 102 -17.10 -1.28 -22.69
N ARG A 103 -16.34 -2.37 -22.89
CA ARG A 103 -16.16 -2.99 -24.21
C ARG A 103 -17.47 -3.49 -24.81
N HIS A 104 -18.34 -4.09 -24.00
CA HIS A 104 -19.60 -4.64 -24.48
C HIS A 104 -20.58 -3.53 -24.93
N SER A 105 -20.45 -2.31 -24.42
CA SER A 105 -21.28 -1.18 -24.85
C SER A 105 -20.78 -0.53 -26.15
N GLU A 106 -19.46 -0.46 -26.36
CA GLU A 106 -18.87 0.09 -27.60
C GLU A 106 -19.09 -0.84 -28.81
N THR A 107 -19.06 -2.16 -28.65
CA THR A 107 -19.30 -3.11 -29.75
C THR A 107 -20.76 -3.12 -30.23
N VAL A 108 -21.72 -2.74 -29.38
CA VAL A 108 -23.15 -2.74 -29.73
C VAL A 108 -23.56 -1.49 -30.51
N GLU A 109 -22.94 -0.32 -30.27
CA GLU A 109 -23.22 0.88 -31.08
C GLU A 109 -22.61 0.82 -32.49
N GLU A 110 -21.47 0.16 -32.66
CA GLU A 110 -20.84 0.01 -33.99
C GLU A 110 -21.63 -0.93 -34.93
N THR A 111 -22.44 -1.85 -34.37
CA THR A 111 -23.24 -2.80 -35.15
C THR A 111 -24.56 -2.20 -35.67
N VAL A 112 -25.05 -1.09 -35.11
CA VAL A 112 -26.33 -0.47 -35.55
C VAL A 112 -26.11 0.64 -36.60
N GLY A 113 -24.89 1.17 -36.73
CA GLY A 113 -24.52 2.17 -37.75
C GLY A 113 -24.12 1.59 -39.12
N GLN A 114 -23.75 0.31 -39.20
CA GLN A 114 -23.31 -0.34 -40.44
C GLN A 114 -24.36 -1.34 -40.96
N THR A 115 -25.51 -0.82 -41.40
CA THR A 115 -26.38 -1.57 -42.32
C THR A 115 -26.85 -0.64 -43.44
N MET A 116 -25.91 0.02 -44.12
CA MET A 116 -26.07 0.55 -45.48
C MET A 116 -24.70 0.97 -46.02
N GLN A 117 -23.83 0.00 -46.34
CA GLN A 117 -22.88 0.15 -47.44
C GLN A 117 -22.21 -1.17 -47.81
N GLN A 118 -22.05 -1.32 -49.11
CA GLN A 118 -21.83 -2.53 -49.87
C GLN A 118 -20.37 -3.00 -49.89
N MET A 119 -20.23 -4.30 -50.21
CA MET A 119 -19.20 -4.93 -51.06
C MET A 119 -17.85 -4.22 -51.20
N THR A 120 -16.80 -4.79 -50.62
CA THR A 120 -15.54 -5.12 -51.33
C THR A 120 -14.63 -5.98 -50.47
N VAL A 121 -13.95 -6.90 -51.15
CA VAL A 121 -13.00 -7.90 -50.66
C VAL A 121 -11.77 -7.23 -50.03
N SER A 122 -11.27 -7.75 -48.91
CA SER A 122 -9.82 -7.97 -48.64
C SER A 122 -9.60 -8.54 -47.23
N THR A 123 -9.19 -9.80 -47.17
CA THR A 123 -8.20 -10.27 -46.16
C THR A 123 -6.81 -9.91 -46.72
N PRO A 124 -5.79 -9.59 -45.89
CA PRO A 124 -5.15 -10.65 -45.11
C PRO A 124 -4.53 -10.23 -43.76
N LEU A 125 -4.14 -11.27 -43.01
CA LEU A 125 -2.94 -11.36 -42.16
C LEU A 125 -2.92 -10.75 -40.74
N GLN A 126 -2.36 -11.62 -39.89
CA GLN A 126 -1.58 -11.35 -38.69
C GLN A 126 -2.36 -10.98 -37.42
N MET A 127 -2.64 -12.03 -36.64
CA MET A 127 -2.05 -12.21 -35.30
C MET A 127 -1.65 -10.90 -34.62
N ALA A 128 -2.62 -10.03 -34.37
CA ALA A 128 -2.49 -9.10 -33.29
C ALA A 128 -2.68 -9.94 -32.03
N GLU A 129 -1.58 -10.54 -31.55
CA GLU A 129 -1.37 -10.68 -30.11
C GLU A 129 -1.42 -9.25 -29.54
N GLN A 130 -2.64 -8.70 -29.46
CA GLN A 130 -2.94 -7.56 -28.65
C GLN A 130 -2.51 -7.99 -27.26
N HIS A 131 -1.40 -7.43 -26.79
CA HIS A 131 -0.96 -7.54 -25.42
C HIS A 131 -2.19 -7.29 -24.55
N GLU A 132 -2.79 -8.36 -24.08
CA GLU A 132 -3.77 -8.33 -23.00
C GLU A 132 -3.03 -7.60 -21.89
N GLY A 133 -3.37 -6.34 -21.69
CA GLY A 133 -3.01 -5.60 -20.50
C GLY A 133 -3.76 -6.20 -19.33
N ALA A 134 -3.47 -7.47 -19.02
CA ALA A 134 -3.83 -8.09 -17.78
C ALA A 134 -3.19 -7.19 -16.71
N LEU A 135 -4.03 -6.37 -16.10
CA LEU A 135 -3.64 -5.57 -14.94
C LEU A 135 -3.12 -6.55 -13.89
N THR A 136 -1.80 -6.65 -13.82
CA THR A 136 -1.11 -7.55 -12.89
C THR A 136 -1.21 -6.96 -11.49
N LEU A 137 -1.26 -7.82 -10.47
CA LEU A 137 -1.27 -7.32 -9.10
C LEU A 137 0.09 -6.64 -8.83
N PRO A 138 0.12 -5.36 -8.40
CA PRO A 138 1.37 -4.73 -8.03
C PRO A 138 2.04 -5.49 -6.87
N ARG A 139 3.37 -5.58 -6.89
CA ARG A 139 4.13 -6.20 -5.81
C ARG A 139 4.07 -5.31 -4.58
N LEU A 140 3.45 -5.78 -3.50
CA LEU A 140 3.35 -5.04 -2.24
C LEU A 140 4.63 -5.17 -1.40
N VAL A 141 5.16 -4.04 -0.92
CA VAL A 141 6.29 -3.98 0.01
C VAL A 141 5.95 -3.08 1.19
N LEU A 142 6.09 -3.59 2.42
CA LEU A 142 5.97 -2.78 3.64
C LEU A 142 7.32 -2.17 4.06
N SER A 143 7.30 -0.87 4.36
CA SER A 143 8.46 -0.10 4.81
C SER A 143 8.20 0.55 6.17
N PHE A 144 9.09 0.30 7.12
CA PHE A 144 8.98 0.79 8.50
C PHE A 144 9.70 2.12 8.70
N ALA A 145 10.18 2.73 7.61
CA ALA A 145 10.88 4.00 7.67
C ALA A 145 9.92 5.11 8.14
N VAL A 146 10.44 6.00 9.00
CA VAL A 146 9.78 7.23 9.47
C VAL A 146 9.79 8.30 8.36
N ARG A 147 9.36 7.95 7.14
CA ARG A 147 9.20 8.93 6.06
C ARG A 147 7.73 9.35 5.98
N GLY A 148 7.50 10.62 5.63
CA GLY A 148 6.17 11.24 5.61
C GLY A 148 5.25 10.80 4.46
N HIS A 149 5.60 9.76 3.71
CA HIS A 149 4.76 9.22 2.63
C HIS A 149 3.98 8.00 3.15
N TRP A 150 2.72 7.86 2.75
CA TRP A 150 1.86 6.74 3.18
C TRP A 150 1.94 5.55 2.22
N VAL A 151 1.76 5.81 0.93
CA VAL A 151 1.84 4.82 -0.14
C VAL A 151 2.57 5.44 -1.33
N VAL A 152 3.50 4.70 -1.94
CA VAL A 152 4.27 5.14 -3.12
C VAL A 152 4.29 4.01 -4.14
N LEU A 153 3.87 4.31 -5.37
CA LEU A 153 4.08 3.44 -6.51
C LEU A 153 5.48 3.67 -7.07
N GLU A 154 6.36 2.69 -6.91
CA GLU A 154 7.70 2.71 -7.49
C GLU A 154 7.61 2.32 -8.97
N LYS A 155 8.07 3.22 -9.84
CA LYS A 155 8.29 2.89 -11.24
C LYS A 155 9.49 1.95 -11.30
N ASN A 156 9.29 0.70 -11.72
CA ASN A 156 10.41 -0.19 -11.99
C ASN A 156 11.26 0.43 -13.11
N VAL A 157 12.50 0.82 -12.79
CA VAL A 157 13.47 1.37 -13.76
C VAL A 157 14.19 0.25 -14.52
N SER A 158 13.89 -1.02 -14.20
CA SER A 158 14.47 -2.16 -14.89
C SER A 158 13.97 -2.20 -16.34
N LYS A 159 14.92 -2.21 -17.29
CA LYS A 159 14.70 -2.32 -18.75
C LYS A 159 14.05 -3.66 -19.19
N GLU A 160 13.50 -4.42 -18.27
CA GLU A 160 12.75 -5.64 -18.56
C GLU A 160 11.26 -5.31 -18.62
N LYS A 161 10.71 -5.53 -19.81
CA LYS A 161 9.37 -5.11 -20.27
C LYS A 161 8.21 -5.79 -19.50
N SER A 162 8.46 -6.54 -18.44
CA SER A 162 7.50 -7.51 -17.86
C SER A 162 7.50 -7.63 -16.33
N THR A 163 7.96 -6.62 -15.59
CA THR A 163 7.92 -6.67 -14.11
C THR A 163 6.81 -5.78 -13.56
N ALA A 164 5.81 -6.39 -12.91
CA ALA A 164 4.71 -5.70 -12.23
C ALA A 164 5.23 -4.60 -11.29
N PRO A 165 4.58 -3.41 -11.24
CA PRO A 165 5.09 -2.29 -10.46
C PRO A 165 5.10 -2.62 -8.96
N THR A 166 6.03 -2.01 -8.24
CA THR A 166 6.15 -2.21 -6.79
C THR A 166 5.37 -1.12 -6.07
N LEU A 167 4.41 -1.50 -5.22
CA LEU A 167 3.69 -0.58 -4.34
C LEU A 167 4.31 -0.65 -2.95
N ARG A 168 4.95 0.44 -2.52
CA ARG A 168 5.50 0.57 -1.17
C ARG A 168 4.50 1.25 -0.24
N CYS A 169 4.06 0.52 0.78
CA CYS A 169 3.26 1.08 1.87
C CYS A 169 4.15 1.29 3.10
N TYR A 170 4.11 2.50 3.67
CA TYR A 170 4.84 2.78 4.92
C TYR A 170 4.03 2.28 6.13
N TRP A 171 4.55 2.40 7.36
CA TRP A 171 3.89 1.87 8.58
C TRP A 171 2.70 2.71 9.07
N ARG A 172 2.75 4.04 8.91
CA ARG A 172 1.68 4.97 9.33
C ARG A 172 0.25 4.65 8.84
N PRO A 173 0.01 4.08 7.64
CA PRO A 173 -1.33 3.75 7.14
C PRO A 173 -2.09 2.79 8.05
N ILE A 174 -1.46 1.81 8.70
CA ILE A 174 -2.20 0.84 9.51
C ILE A 174 -2.69 1.43 10.83
N GLU A 175 -2.22 2.61 11.21
CA GLU A 175 -2.75 3.41 12.31
C GLU A 175 -3.99 4.22 11.88
N GLN A 176 -4.21 4.40 10.57
CA GLN A 176 -5.30 5.21 10.01
C GLN A 176 -6.57 4.37 9.81
N ALA A 177 -7.72 5.04 9.74
CA ALA A 177 -8.99 4.40 9.44
C ALA A 177 -9.00 3.79 8.01
N PRO A 178 -9.79 2.73 7.76
CA PRO A 178 -9.86 2.05 6.47
C PRO A 178 -10.06 2.99 5.29
N GLU A 179 -10.88 4.04 5.44
CA GLU A 179 -11.23 5.01 4.40
C GLU A 179 -10.04 5.86 3.98
N ILE A 180 -9.15 6.17 4.93
CA ILE A 180 -7.92 6.93 4.66
C ILE A 180 -6.92 6.05 3.92
N ILE A 181 -6.81 4.78 4.31
CA ILE A 181 -5.98 3.79 3.60
C ILE A 181 -6.51 3.62 2.18
N ASP A 182 -7.83 3.52 2.04
CA ASP A 182 -8.53 3.37 0.78
C ASP A 182 -8.21 4.52 -0.19
N ALA A 183 -8.38 5.77 0.27
CA ALA A 183 -8.05 6.96 -0.50
C ALA A 183 -6.57 7.02 -0.90
N ALA A 184 -5.66 6.67 0.01
CA ALA A 184 -4.22 6.67 -0.25
C ALA A 184 -3.83 5.61 -1.30
N LEU A 185 -4.40 4.41 -1.24
CA LEU A 185 -4.21 3.37 -2.25
C LEU A 185 -4.75 3.83 -3.61
N THR A 186 -5.94 4.43 -3.64
CA THR A 186 -6.56 4.95 -4.86
C THR A 186 -5.70 6.01 -5.53
N GLN A 187 -5.19 6.97 -4.74
CA GLN A 187 -4.30 8.01 -5.26
C GLN A 187 -2.98 7.44 -5.79
N ALA A 188 -2.39 6.48 -5.09
CA ALA A 188 -1.11 5.87 -5.49
C ALA A 188 -1.25 4.99 -6.75
N LEU A 189 -2.40 4.34 -6.94
CA LEU A 189 -2.66 3.45 -8.08
C LEU A 189 -3.25 4.18 -9.30
N ALA A 190 -3.67 5.44 -9.18
CA ALA A 190 -4.24 6.19 -10.30
C ALA A 190 -3.37 6.16 -11.58
N PRO A 191 -2.03 6.31 -11.52
CA PRO A 191 -1.17 6.22 -12.71
C PRO A 191 -1.06 4.82 -13.31
N TYR A 192 -1.38 3.78 -12.53
CA TYR A 192 -1.31 2.38 -12.96
C TYR A 192 -2.58 1.94 -13.69
N VAL A 193 -3.74 2.43 -13.22
CA VAL A 193 -5.05 2.10 -13.80
C VAL A 193 -5.35 2.95 -15.04
N HIS A 194 -4.89 4.19 -15.05
CA HIS A 194 -4.95 5.07 -16.21
C HIS A 194 -3.52 5.44 -16.59
N PRO A 195 -2.83 4.61 -17.41
CA PRO A 195 -1.61 5.08 -18.05
C PRO A 195 -2.04 6.25 -18.94
N GLN A 196 -1.87 7.47 -18.43
CA GLN A 196 -2.06 8.66 -19.24
C GLN A 196 -1.22 8.44 -20.49
N PRO A 197 -1.79 8.57 -21.70
CA PRO A 197 -0.95 8.60 -22.89
C PRO A 197 0.02 9.74 -22.62
N ASN A 198 1.32 9.42 -22.58
CA ASN A 198 2.33 10.46 -22.55
C ASN A 198 1.92 11.39 -23.68
N HIS A 199 1.46 12.61 -23.35
CA HIS A 199 1.26 13.64 -24.34
C HIS A 199 2.63 13.80 -24.96
N SER A 200 2.81 13.21 -26.14
CA SER A 200 3.99 13.42 -26.96
C SER A 200 4.07 14.92 -27.16
N LEU A 201 4.97 15.56 -26.41
CA LEU A 201 5.35 16.97 -26.50
C LEU A 201 5.89 17.35 -27.91
N PHE A 202 5.83 16.43 -28.87
CA PHE A 202 6.31 16.56 -30.24
C PHE A 202 5.20 16.44 -31.31
N ALA A 203 3.91 16.42 -30.95
CA ALA A 203 2.82 16.40 -31.93
C ALA A 203 2.38 17.79 -32.45
N GLN A 204 3.18 18.83 -32.21
CA GLN A 204 2.98 20.15 -32.81
C GLN A 204 4.27 20.59 -33.48
N HIS A 205 4.46 20.21 -34.74
CA HIS A 205 5.15 20.97 -35.79
C HIS A 205 5.18 20.08 -37.06
N ALA A 206 4.12 20.16 -37.84
CA ALA A 206 4.12 19.85 -39.27
C ALA A 206 3.32 20.96 -39.97
#